data_AF-A0AAW8Q1D3-F1
#
_entry.id   AF-A0AAW8Q1D3-F1
#
_cell.length_a   1.000
_cell.length_b   1.000
_cell.length_c   1.000
_cell.angle_alpha   90.00
_cell.angle_beta   90.00
_cell.angle_gamma   90.00
#
_symmetry.space_group_name_H-M   'P 1'
#
loop_
_entity.id
_entity.type
_entity.pdbx_description
1 polymer ?
#
loop_
_entity_poly.entity_id
_entity_poly.type
_entity_poly.pdbx_seq_one_letter_code
_entity_poly.pdbx_strand_id
1 'polypeptide(L)'
;MISIDSKISVGRAAEKLGVSVPTIRRWEKTGKLPQSERTSGNHRRFDMTELRVFLRAKFELVDELPTFDGLRISKADYLGHLVDLFGSKEVNLASMLYQFPEINVYREYAIKKHGKQTYGSELPYVFHLDDIALIMYSMMHGLKEDETLLTMIGACYCHDVVEDTGTSKESLAKTFTDALAEMVQFCTKPEDVDRLAALLALIEKINNVDASSVVCFGGMLCKMADGIGNRYRCMIGADKKSKSLGKRYQKELGALFPSYEMFLLSEVKSGSQKVVYERMLASLVPFL
;
A
#
# COMPACT_ATOMS: atom_id res chain seq x y z
N MET A 1 10.64 14.86 29.47
CA MET A 1 11.35 15.64 28.43
C MET A 1 12.09 14.64 27.54
N ILE A 2 11.48 14.22 26.43
CA ILE A 2 12.12 13.30 25.47
C ILE A 2 12.91 14.18 24.51
N SER A 3 14.20 13.90 24.33
CA SER A 3 15.10 14.65 23.46
C SER A 3 14.63 14.59 21.99
N ILE A 4 14.25 15.75 21.42
CA ILE A 4 13.72 15.90 20.05
C ILE A 4 14.83 16.43 19.13
N ASP A 5 15.96 15.75 19.04
CA ASP A 5 16.92 16.06 17.98
C ASP A 5 17.68 14.80 17.55
N SER A 6 17.22 14.18 16.47
CA SER A 6 17.98 13.12 15.80
C SER A 6 18.23 13.53 14.36
N LYS A 7 19.27 14.33 14.14
CA LYS A 7 19.80 14.55 12.79
C LYS A 7 20.41 13.25 12.28
N ILE A 8 20.03 12.81 11.08
CA ILE A 8 20.53 11.56 10.47
C ILE A 8 21.33 11.81 9.21
N SER A 9 22.24 10.88 8.88
CA SER A 9 23.02 10.96 7.65
C SER A 9 22.15 10.80 6.40
N VAL A 10 22.62 11.30 5.25
CA VAL A 10 21.96 11.07 3.95
C VAL A 10 21.78 9.58 3.63
N GLY A 11 22.71 8.72 4.06
CA GLY A 11 22.62 7.27 3.88
C GLY A 11 21.45 6.68 4.68
N ARG A 12 21.33 7.06 5.95
CA ARG A 12 20.22 6.63 6.81
C ARG A 12 18.88 7.21 6.36
N ALA A 13 18.88 8.42 5.79
CA ALA A 13 17.69 9.03 5.22
C ALA A 13 17.23 8.31 3.96
N ALA A 14 18.17 7.95 3.09
CA ALA A 14 17.94 7.16 1.89
C ALA A 14 17.37 5.77 2.23
N GLU A 15 17.97 5.09 3.20
CA GLU A 15 17.50 3.80 3.74
C GLU A 15 16.06 3.89 4.27
N LYS A 16 15.78 4.85 5.17
CA LYS A 16 14.43 5.04 5.73
C LYS A 16 13.38 5.37 4.69
N LEU A 17 13.74 6.19 3.70
CA LEU A 17 12.85 6.57 2.60
C LEU A 17 12.78 5.51 1.50
N GLY A 18 13.54 4.41 1.60
CA GLY A 18 13.54 3.33 0.60
C GLY A 18 14.04 3.78 -0.78
N VAL A 19 14.97 4.75 -0.83
CA VAL A 19 15.51 5.32 -2.07
C VAL A 19 17.03 5.38 -2.07
N SER A 20 17.62 5.65 -3.23
CA SER A 20 19.07 5.85 -3.33
C SER A 20 19.51 7.21 -2.77
N VAL A 21 20.75 7.30 -2.26
CA VAL A 21 21.38 8.58 -1.86
C VAL A 21 21.34 9.62 -2.99
N PRO A 22 21.62 9.28 -4.26
CA PRO A 22 21.40 10.20 -5.39
C PRO A 22 19.96 10.71 -5.53
N THR A 23 18.95 9.88 -5.24
CA THR A 23 17.53 10.28 -5.24
C THR A 23 17.26 11.32 -4.17
N ILE A 24 17.75 11.11 -2.94
CA ILE A 24 17.65 12.11 -1.86
C ILE A 24 18.29 13.43 -2.27
N ARG A 25 19.52 13.38 -2.81
CA ARG A 25 20.24 14.58 -3.29
C ARG A 25 19.48 15.31 -4.39
N ARG A 26 18.87 14.56 -5.32
CA ARG A 26 18.04 15.12 -6.40
C ARG A 26 16.80 15.79 -5.81
N TRP A 27 16.08 15.11 -4.92
CA TRP A 27 14.86 15.64 -4.31
C TRP A 27 15.11 16.91 -3.53
N GLU A 28 16.16 16.93 -2.72
CA GLU A 28 16.60 18.12 -2.01
C GLU A 28 16.97 19.27 -2.97
N LYS A 29 17.73 18.99 -4.05
CA LYS A 29 18.08 19.99 -5.06
C LYS A 29 16.84 20.56 -5.76
N THR A 30 15.83 19.73 -6.00
CA THR A 30 14.57 20.12 -6.65
C THR A 30 13.53 20.69 -5.68
N GLY A 31 13.87 20.91 -4.41
CA GLY A 31 12.93 21.38 -3.38
C GLY A 31 11.84 20.38 -3.01
N LYS A 32 11.95 19.13 -3.48
CA LYS A 32 11.03 18.03 -3.17
C LYS A 32 11.30 17.41 -1.80
N LEU A 33 12.36 17.76 -1.09
CA LEU A 33 12.69 17.28 0.27
C LEU A 33 13.33 18.46 1.04
N PRO A 34 13.11 18.60 2.36
CA PRO A 34 13.70 19.68 3.16
C PRO A 34 15.22 19.79 2.99
N GLN A 35 15.76 21.00 3.10
CA GLN A 35 17.20 21.20 2.97
C GLN A 35 17.93 20.53 4.14
N SER A 36 18.98 19.78 3.84
CA SER A 36 19.84 19.23 4.89
C SER A 36 20.78 20.29 5.47
N GLU A 37 21.04 20.17 6.76
CA GLU A 37 22.16 20.84 7.39
C GLU A 37 23.48 20.23 6.92
N ARG A 38 24.54 21.02 7.00
CA ARG A 38 25.90 20.57 6.69
C ARG A 38 26.75 20.56 7.94
N THR A 39 27.48 19.46 8.15
CA THR A 39 28.55 19.43 9.16
C THR A 39 29.74 20.29 8.73
N SER A 40 30.68 20.53 9.64
CA SER A 40 31.99 21.15 9.32
C SER A 40 32.76 20.40 8.23
N GLY A 41 32.59 19.07 8.15
CA GLY A 41 33.08 18.21 7.06
C GLY A 41 32.21 18.18 5.79
N ASN A 42 31.27 19.11 5.65
CA ASN A 42 30.34 19.24 4.52
C ASN A 42 29.41 18.04 4.28
N HIS A 43 29.20 17.17 5.28
CA HIS A 43 28.26 16.05 5.18
C HIS A 43 26.82 16.49 5.46
N ARG A 44 25.88 15.96 4.69
CA ARG A 44 24.44 16.23 4.87
C ARG A 44 23.90 15.57 6.15
N ARG A 45 23.08 16.33 6.86
CA ARG A 45 22.33 15.91 8.05
C ARG A 45 20.87 16.32 7.87
N PHE A 46 20.01 15.32 7.79
CA PHE A 46 18.56 15.53 7.66
C PHE A 46 17.92 15.43 9.02
N ASP A 47 17.04 16.37 9.31
CA ASP A 47 16.24 16.34 10.52
C ASP A 47 15.20 15.22 10.44
N MET A 48 15.18 14.33 11.42
CA MET A 48 14.23 13.21 11.44
C MET A 48 12.78 13.65 11.63
N THR A 49 12.53 14.78 12.27
CA THR A 49 11.20 15.38 12.37
C THR A 49 10.81 15.95 11.02
N GLU A 50 11.70 16.68 10.33
CA GLU A 50 11.40 17.18 8.98
C GLU A 50 11.28 16.08 7.93
N LEU A 51 12.03 14.97 8.05
CA LEU A 51 11.87 13.81 7.19
C LEU A 51 10.55 13.07 7.46
N ARG A 52 10.14 12.98 8.73
CA ARG A 52 8.83 12.44 9.11
C ARG A 52 7.71 13.37 8.68
N VAL A 53 7.88 14.68 8.81
CA VAL A 53 6.96 15.69 8.28
C VAL A 53 7.00 15.65 6.76
N PHE A 54 8.11 15.37 6.11
CA PHE A 54 8.18 15.21 4.66
C PHE A 54 7.46 13.95 4.19
N LEU A 55 7.59 12.84 4.92
CA LEU A 55 6.79 11.64 4.70
C LEU A 55 5.31 11.97 4.90
N ARG A 56 4.96 12.56 6.05
CA ARG A 56 3.59 12.95 6.41
C ARG A 56 2.99 13.95 5.44
N ALA A 57 3.74 14.96 5.01
CA ALA A 57 3.36 15.97 4.03
C ALA A 57 3.42 15.39 2.61
N LYS A 58 4.21 14.37 2.29
CA LYS A 58 4.00 13.59 1.05
C LYS A 58 2.72 12.78 1.11
N PHE A 59 2.24 12.47 2.32
CA PHE A 59 0.93 11.91 2.59
C PHE A 59 -0.19 12.97 2.61
N GLU A 60 0.08 14.22 3.00
CA GLU A 60 -0.91 15.30 3.16
C GLU A 60 -0.88 16.38 2.03
N LEU A 61 0.17 16.52 1.22
CA LEU A 61 0.34 17.56 0.19
C LEU A 61 -0.25 17.12 -1.15
N VAL A 62 -1.56 17.23 -1.27
CA VAL A 62 -2.21 17.76 -2.47
C VAL A 62 -3.42 18.57 -2.00
N ASP A 63 -3.21 19.80 -1.51
CA ASP A 63 -4.32 20.69 -1.18
C ASP A 63 -4.78 21.45 -2.42
N GLU A 64 -5.86 20.96 -3.02
CA GLU A 64 -7.01 21.76 -3.42
C GLU A 64 -8.27 20.94 -3.08
N LEU A 65 -9.14 21.49 -2.23
CA LEU A 65 -10.39 20.91 -1.72
C LEU A 65 -11.35 20.47 -2.86
N PRO A 66 -11.98 19.28 -2.80
CA PRO A 66 -13.09 18.95 -3.67
C PRO A 66 -14.34 18.36 -2.97
N THR A 67 -15.46 18.71 -3.61
CA THR A 67 -16.84 18.28 -3.41
C THR A 67 -17.09 16.85 -3.87
N PHE A 68 -17.93 16.16 -3.10
CA PHE A 68 -18.24 14.74 -3.18
C PHE A 68 -19.26 14.41 -4.28
N ASP A 69 -18.99 14.78 -5.55
CA ASP A 69 -19.91 14.55 -6.67
C ASP A 69 -19.18 14.25 -8.01
N GLY A 70 -18.41 13.15 -8.03
CA GLY A 70 -18.06 12.47 -9.29
C GLY A 70 -16.78 12.91 -10.03
N LEU A 71 -15.97 13.85 -9.52
CA LEU A 71 -14.68 14.23 -10.14
C LEU A 71 -13.64 14.63 -9.09
N ARG A 72 -12.59 13.80 -8.96
CA ARG A 72 -11.32 14.01 -8.21
C ARG A 72 -11.43 13.97 -6.66
N ILE A 73 -10.52 13.24 -6.04
CA ILE A 73 -10.30 13.17 -4.58
C ILE A 73 -8.85 13.62 -4.30
N SER A 74 -8.63 14.48 -3.30
CA SER A 74 -7.28 14.88 -2.91
C SER A 74 -6.61 13.83 -2.01
N LYS A 75 -5.30 13.96 -1.77
CA LYS A 75 -4.58 13.03 -0.88
C LYS A 75 -5.04 13.18 0.58
N ALA A 76 -5.30 14.43 0.98
CA ALA A 76 -5.82 14.78 2.29
C ALA A 76 -7.26 14.29 2.47
N ASP A 77 -8.12 14.33 1.43
CA ASP A 77 -9.48 13.79 1.53
C ASP A 77 -9.49 12.27 1.58
N TYR A 78 -8.59 11.58 0.89
CA TYR A 78 -8.52 10.13 1.03
C TYR A 78 -8.03 9.72 2.42
N LEU A 79 -6.99 10.37 2.93
CA LEU A 79 -6.57 10.15 4.32
C LEU A 79 -7.65 10.59 5.32
N GLY A 80 -8.38 11.66 5.02
CA GLY A 80 -9.54 12.15 5.77
C GLY A 80 -10.71 11.19 5.72
N HIS A 81 -11.00 10.57 4.57
CA HIS A 81 -12.00 9.53 4.39
C HIS A 81 -11.59 8.28 5.16
N LEU A 82 -10.32 7.86 5.09
CA LEU A 82 -9.83 6.80 5.96
C LEU A 82 -10.04 7.20 7.43
N VAL A 83 -9.67 8.41 7.85
CA VAL A 83 -9.86 8.89 9.22
C VAL A 83 -11.35 8.96 9.66
N ASP A 84 -12.25 9.44 8.81
CA ASP A 84 -13.69 9.59 9.05
C ASP A 84 -14.41 8.24 9.03
N LEU A 85 -13.99 7.31 8.18
CA LEU A 85 -14.47 5.92 8.16
C LEU A 85 -14.08 5.15 9.43
N PHE A 86 -13.02 5.56 10.12
CA PHE A 86 -12.46 4.81 11.27
C PHE A 86 -12.49 5.58 12.61
N GLY A 87 -13.13 6.77 12.66
CA GLY A 87 -13.63 7.37 13.89
C GLY A 87 -12.62 8.07 14.81
N SER A 88 -11.48 8.57 14.32
CA SER A 88 -10.60 9.39 15.18
C SER A 88 -9.65 10.32 14.42
N LYS A 89 -9.80 11.63 14.66
CA LYS A 89 -8.98 12.74 14.13
C LYS A 89 -7.48 12.67 14.47
N GLU A 90 -7.04 11.68 15.24
CA GLU A 90 -5.66 11.55 15.75
C GLU A 90 -4.93 10.28 15.30
N VAL A 91 -5.52 9.43 14.44
CA VAL A 91 -4.86 8.18 14.03
C VAL A 91 -3.97 8.40 12.82
N ASN A 92 -2.67 8.51 13.08
CA ASN A 92 -1.66 8.38 12.04
C ASN A 92 -1.48 6.88 11.75
N LEU A 93 -2.38 6.30 10.95
CA LEU A 93 -2.37 4.87 10.57
C LEU A 93 -1.00 4.45 10.00
N ALA A 94 -0.31 5.33 9.28
CA ALA A 94 1.05 5.11 8.85
C ALA A 94 2.02 4.95 10.04
N SER A 95 1.93 5.83 11.05
CA SER A 95 2.73 5.71 12.27
C SER A 95 2.36 4.49 13.12
N MET A 96 1.14 3.96 13.04
CA MET A 96 0.78 2.68 13.66
C MET A 96 1.35 1.49 12.89
N LEU A 97 1.28 1.51 11.55
CA LEU A 97 1.94 0.51 10.71
C LEU A 97 3.45 0.46 10.97
N TYR A 98 4.10 1.63 11.10
CA TYR A 98 5.53 1.72 11.39
C TYR A 98 5.90 1.47 12.86
N GLN A 99 4.93 1.25 13.76
CA GLN A 99 5.19 0.83 15.14
C GLN A 99 5.49 -0.66 15.26
N PHE A 100 5.16 -1.49 14.27
CA PHE A 100 5.50 -2.91 14.24
C PHE A 100 6.87 -3.10 13.59
N PRO A 101 7.94 -3.37 14.37
CA PRO A 101 9.28 -3.54 13.79
C PRO A 101 9.34 -4.69 12.79
N GLU A 102 8.50 -5.71 12.96
CA GLU A 102 8.38 -6.90 12.12
C GLU A 102 7.99 -6.54 10.68
N ILE A 103 7.17 -5.51 10.50
CA ILE A 103 6.71 -5.07 9.17
C ILE A 103 7.88 -4.56 8.32
N ASN A 104 8.89 -3.97 8.96
CA ASN A 104 10.06 -3.44 8.25
C ASN A 104 10.82 -4.55 7.51
N VAL A 105 10.78 -5.79 7.99
CA VAL A 105 11.47 -6.92 7.33
C VAL A 105 10.89 -7.17 5.94
N TYR A 106 9.55 -7.18 5.82
CA TYR A 106 8.87 -7.33 4.52
C TYR A 106 9.12 -6.14 3.61
N ARG A 107 9.03 -4.93 4.17
CA ARG A 107 9.24 -3.68 3.43
C ARG A 107 10.66 -3.59 2.86
N GLU A 108 11.68 -3.84 3.67
CA GLU A 108 13.09 -3.82 3.24
C GLU A 108 13.39 -4.89 2.19
N TYR A 109 12.83 -6.08 2.36
CA TYR A 109 12.93 -7.15 1.37
C TYR A 109 12.37 -6.71 0.02
N ALA A 110 11.14 -6.17 0.01
CA ALA A 110 10.49 -5.72 -1.21
C ALA A 110 11.24 -4.55 -1.87
N ILE A 111 11.71 -3.57 -1.10
CA ILE A 111 12.56 -2.46 -1.61
C ILE A 111 13.80 -3.02 -2.31
N LYS A 112 14.48 -3.99 -1.68
CA LYS A 112 15.68 -4.61 -2.25
C LYS A 112 15.38 -5.34 -3.55
N LYS A 113 14.26 -6.06 -3.62
CA LYS A 113 13.84 -6.81 -4.80
C LYS A 113 13.44 -5.91 -5.97
N HIS A 114 12.60 -4.92 -5.72
CA HIS A 114 12.15 -3.98 -6.76
C HIS A 114 13.25 -2.99 -7.19
N GLY A 115 14.24 -2.71 -6.34
CA GLY A 115 15.45 -1.98 -6.71
C GLY A 115 15.17 -0.60 -7.32
N LYS A 116 15.31 -0.48 -8.65
CA LYS A 116 15.10 0.78 -9.40
C LYS A 116 13.70 0.92 -10.00
N GLN A 117 12.81 -0.04 -9.77
CA GLN A 117 11.44 0.02 -10.27
C GLN A 117 10.73 1.27 -9.75
N THR A 118 9.93 1.86 -10.63
CA THR A 118 9.19 3.09 -10.35
C THR A 118 7.70 2.85 -10.37
N TYR A 119 6.98 3.52 -9.47
CA TYR A 119 5.54 3.65 -9.50
C TYR A 119 5.13 4.91 -10.28
N GLY A 120 4.36 4.72 -11.36
CA GLY A 120 4.10 5.79 -12.32
C GLY A 120 5.40 6.27 -13.00
N SER A 121 5.52 7.56 -13.26
CA SER A 121 6.66 8.13 -13.99
C SER A 121 7.87 8.51 -13.15
N GLU A 122 7.72 8.68 -11.83
CA GLU A 122 8.75 9.34 -11.01
C GLU A 122 8.95 8.80 -9.60
N LEU A 123 8.01 8.01 -9.06
CA LEU A 123 8.11 7.56 -7.68
C LEU A 123 8.82 6.22 -7.61
N PRO A 124 9.62 5.94 -6.57
CA PRO A 124 10.06 4.59 -6.26
C PRO A 124 8.88 3.65 -6.01
N TYR A 125 9.04 2.36 -6.30
CA TYR A 125 7.95 1.39 -6.16
C TYR A 125 7.43 1.24 -4.72
N VAL A 126 8.27 1.46 -3.71
CA VAL A 126 7.87 1.37 -2.29
C VAL A 126 6.67 2.24 -1.93
N PHE A 127 6.41 3.33 -2.66
CA PHE A 127 5.23 4.16 -2.43
C PHE A 127 3.92 3.40 -2.73
N HIS A 128 3.91 2.58 -3.79
CA HIS A 128 2.79 1.68 -4.08
C HIS A 128 2.62 0.64 -2.97
N LEU A 129 3.73 0.05 -2.53
CA LEU A 129 3.72 -0.97 -1.48
C LEU A 129 3.20 -0.42 -0.13
N ASP A 130 3.64 0.77 0.25
CA ASP A 130 3.20 1.46 1.46
C ASP A 130 1.70 1.81 1.37
N ASP A 131 1.20 2.23 0.20
CA ASP A 131 -0.23 2.53 -0.01
C ASP A 131 -1.10 1.26 0.19
N ILE A 132 -0.71 0.13 -0.40
CA ILE A 132 -1.45 -1.14 -0.26
C ILE A 132 -1.41 -1.66 1.18
N ALA A 133 -0.25 -1.63 1.83
CA ALA A 133 -0.11 -2.07 3.22
C ALA A 133 -0.99 -1.24 4.16
N LEU A 134 -1.11 0.08 3.91
CA LEU A 134 -1.98 0.97 4.67
C LEU A 134 -3.47 0.63 4.44
N ILE A 135 -3.86 0.36 3.20
CA ILE A 135 -5.23 -0.07 2.87
C ILE A 135 -5.56 -1.38 3.59
N MET A 136 -4.68 -2.37 3.53
CA MET A 136 -4.83 -3.63 4.27
C MET A 136 -5.02 -3.40 5.77
N TYR A 137 -4.12 -2.63 6.39
CA TYR A 137 -4.22 -2.33 7.82
C TYR A 137 -5.54 -1.61 8.17
N SER A 138 -6.00 -0.69 7.32
CA SER A 138 -7.28 0.01 7.54
C SER A 138 -8.50 -0.92 7.49
N MET A 139 -8.53 -1.86 6.55
CA MET A 139 -9.59 -2.88 6.46
C MET A 139 -9.63 -3.77 7.70
N MET A 140 -8.47 -3.98 8.34
CA MET A 140 -8.29 -4.90 9.46
C MET A 140 -8.18 -4.21 10.84
N HIS A 141 -8.15 -2.88 10.91
CA HIS A 141 -7.86 -2.15 12.16
C HIS A 141 -8.82 -2.51 13.32
N GLY A 142 -8.36 -2.54 14.57
CA GLY A 142 -9.22 -2.91 15.70
C GLY A 142 -9.67 -4.38 15.71
N LEU A 143 -9.23 -5.19 14.74
CA LEU A 143 -9.09 -6.63 14.96
C LEU A 143 -7.84 -6.91 15.78
N LYS A 144 -7.70 -8.16 16.21
CA LYS A 144 -6.51 -8.62 16.92
C LYS A 144 -5.29 -8.44 16.01
N GLU A 145 -4.34 -7.64 16.48
CA GLU A 145 -3.05 -7.44 15.83
C GLU A 145 -2.15 -8.63 16.15
N ASP A 146 -2.31 -9.70 15.39
CA ASP A 146 -1.53 -10.94 15.53
C ASP A 146 -0.69 -11.24 14.28
N GLU A 147 0.03 -12.36 14.32
CA GLU A 147 0.90 -12.82 13.24
C GLU A 147 0.16 -12.96 11.90
N THR A 148 -1.14 -13.25 11.92
CA THR A 148 -1.96 -13.35 10.71
C THR A 148 -2.07 -12.00 10.02
N LEU A 149 -2.39 -10.94 10.77
CA LEU A 149 -2.46 -9.58 10.23
C LEU A 149 -1.10 -9.13 9.70
N LEU A 150 -0.02 -9.38 10.46
CA LEU A 150 1.34 -9.04 10.02
C LEU A 150 1.72 -9.79 8.73
N THR A 151 1.30 -11.05 8.59
CA THR A 151 1.52 -11.84 7.38
C THR A 151 0.74 -11.28 6.18
N MET A 152 -0.52 -10.85 6.37
CA MET A 152 -1.31 -10.21 5.32
C MET A 152 -0.70 -8.89 4.86
N ILE A 153 -0.21 -8.07 5.79
CA ILE A 153 0.53 -6.84 5.47
C ILE A 153 1.84 -7.18 4.75
N GLY A 154 2.55 -8.23 5.19
CA GLY A 154 3.75 -8.73 4.52
C GLY A 154 3.48 -9.16 3.08
N ALA A 155 2.34 -9.81 2.82
CA ALA A 155 1.89 -10.14 1.48
C ALA A 155 1.65 -8.89 0.62
N CYS A 156 1.09 -7.81 1.17
CA CYS A 156 0.96 -6.53 0.47
C CYS A 156 2.31 -5.94 0.05
N TYR A 157 3.33 -5.99 0.90
CA TYR A 157 4.68 -5.57 0.51
C TYR A 157 5.29 -6.48 -0.56
N CYS A 158 4.96 -7.77 -0.54
CA CYS A 158 5.58 -8.76 -1.42
C CYS A 158 4.76 -9.10 -2.68
N HIS A 159 3.56 -8.53 -2.87
CA HIS A 159 2.59 -9.02 -3.86
C HIS A 159 3.12 -9.10 -5.31
N ASP A 160 4.03 -8.20 -5.67
CA ASP A 160 4.63 -8.13 -7.01
C ASP A 160 6.07 -8.68 -7.08
N VAL A 161 6.66 -9.14 -5.97
CA VAL A 161 8.07 -9.59 -6.03
C VAL A 161 8.22 -10.84 -6.91
N VAL A 162 7.19 -11.68 -6.96
CA VAL A 162 7.16 -12.86 -7.84
C VAL A 162 6.97 -12.43 -9.31
N GLU A 163 6.03 -11.52 -9.57
CA GLU A 163 5.70 -11.05 -10.93
C GLU A 163 6.85 -10.22 -11.55
N ASP A 164 7.50 -9.34 -10.78
CA ASP A 164 8.36 -8.28 -11.33
C ASP A 164 9.86 -8.45 -11.08
N THR A 165 10.28 -9.34 -10.18
CA THR A 165 11.68 -9.35 -9.69
C THR A 165 12.42 -10.68 -9.88
N GLY A 166 11.77 -11.67 -10.51
CA GLY A 166 12.32 -13.02 -10.68
C GLY A 166 12.42 -13.81 -9.37
N THR A 167 11.70 -13.39 -8.32
CA THR A 167 11.64 -14.13 -7.06
C THR A 167 10.71 -15.33 -7.22
N SER A 168 11.16 -16.53 -6.89
CA SER A 168 10.27 -17.70 -6.91
C SER A 168 9.44 -17.82 -5.63
N LYS A 169 8.28 -18.47 -5.72
CA LYS A 169 7.42 -18.79 -4.57
C LYS A 169 8.19 -19.57 -3.51
N GLU A 170 9.02 -20.53 -3.90
CA GLU A 170 9.81 -21.36 -3.00
C GLU A 170 10.88 -20.54 -2.27
N SER A 171 11.53 -19.60 -2.97
CA SER A 171 12.48 -18.69 -2.34
C SER A 171 11.79 -17.79 -1.33
N LEU A 172 10.57 -17.34 -1.62
CA LEU A 172 9.80 -16.47 -0.75
C LEU A 172 9.35 -17.24 0.51
N ALA A 173 8.85 -18.45 0.35
CA ALA A 173 8.47 -19.36 1.44
C ALA A 173 9.65 -19.64 2.38
N LYS A 174 10.83 -19.93 1.82
CA LYS A 174 12.07 -20.14 2.60
C LYS A 174 12.53 -18.89 3.35
N THR A 175 12.21 -17.70 2.84
CA THR A 175 12.61 -16.43 3.47
C THR A 175 11.66 -16.04 4.60
N PHE A 176 10.37 -16.31 4.43
CA PHE A 176 9.33 -15.90 5.36
C PHE A 176 8.54 -17.11 5.85
N THR A 177 7.42 -17.43 5.20
CA THR A 177 6.55 -18.56 5.53
C THR A 177 5.82 -19.05 4.29
N ASP A 178 5.36 -20.30 4.31
CA ASP A 178 4.50 -20.84 3.25
C ASP A 178 3.21 -20.01 3.12
N ALA A 179 2.62 -19.58 4.24
CA ALA A 179 1.41 -18.77 4.24
C ALA A 179 1.58 -17.45 3.47
N LEU A 180 2.69 -16.73 3.70
CA LEU A 180 2.99 -15.50 2.95
C LEU A 180 3.20 -15.79 1.47
N ALA A 181 3.95 -16.85 1.14
CA ALA A 181 4.24 -17.21 -0.24
C ALA A 181 2.97 -17.61 -1.01
N GLU A 182 2.04 -18.32 -0.37
CA GLU A 182 0.74 -18.66 -0.96
C GLU A 182 -0.16 -17.42 -1.14
N MET A 183 -0.15 -16.48 -0.20
CA MET A 183 -0.88 -15.20 -0.37
C MET A 183 -0.33 -14.39 -1.54
N VAL A 184 0.99 -14.33 -1.72
CA VAL A 184 1.62 -13.64 -2.86
C VAL A 184 1.34 -14.36 -4.18
N GLN A 185 1.41 -15.70 -4.18
CA GLN A 185 1.02 -16.51 -5.34
C GLN A 185 -0.46 -16.31 -5.70
N PHE A 186 -1.32 -16.00 -4.71
CA PHE A 186 -2.70 -15.67 -4.96
C PHE A 186 -2.84 -14.44 -5.87
N CYS A 187 -2.01 -13.42 -5.64
CA CYS A 187 -2.04 -12.13 -6.35
C CYS A 187 -1.36 -12.15 -7.72
N THR A 188 -0.49 -13.14 -7.97
CA THR A 188 0.32 -13.24 -9.20
C THR A 188 -0.55 -13.63 -10.40
N LYS A 189 -0.42 -12.91 -11.51
CA LYS A 189 -1.17 -13.20 -12.75
C LYS A 189 -0.53 -14.37 -13.51
N PRO A 190 -1.32 -15.15 -14.28
CA PRO A 190 -0.75 -16.08 -15.25
C PRO A 190 0.11 -15.35 -16.28
N GLU A 191 1.19 -15.97 -16.73
CA GLU A 191 2.03 -15.45 -17.81
C GLU A 191 1.26 -15.48 -19.14
N ASP A 192 1.56 -14.53 -20.03
CA ASP A 192 1.10 -14.49 -21.43
C ASP A 192 -0.43 -14.50 -21.68
N VAL A 193 -1.24 -14.19 -20.67
CA VAL A 193 -2.69 -14.01 -20.84
C VAL A 193 -3.06 -12.54 -21.06
N ASP A 194 -4.09 -12.29 -21.87
CA ASP A 194 -4.64 -10.96 -21.97
C ASP A 194 -5.31 -10.52 -20.65
N ARG A 195 -5.51 -9.22 -20.51
CA ARG A 195 -6.02 -8.61 -19.29
C ARG A 195 -7.45 -9.04 -18.93
N LEU A 196 -8.31 -9.25 -19.92
CA LEU A 196 -9.68 -9.69 -19.68
C LEU A 196 -9.68 -11.15 -19.22
N ALA A 197 -8.88 -12.00 -19.85
CA ALA A 197 -8.67 -13.38 -19.42
C ALA A 197 -8.11 -13.45 -17.99
N ALA A 198 -7.13 -12.61 -17.64
CA ALA A 198 -6.60 -12.51 -16.29
C ALA A 198 -7.67 -12.09 -15.26
N LEU A 199 -8.53 -11.12 -15.61
CA LEU A 199 -9.63 -10.67 -14.76
C LEU A 199 -10.67 -11.77 -14.54
N LEU A 200 -11.07 -12.47 -15.60
CA LEU A 200 -12.04 -13.58 -15.52
C LEU A 200 -11.49 -14.75 -14.71
N ALA A 201 -10.21 -15.11 -14.90
CA ALA A 201 -9.55 -16.14 -14.11
C ALA A 201 -9.47 -15.76 -12.63
N LEU A 202 -9.26 -14.48 -12.31
CA LEU A 202 -9.29 -14.00 -10.93
C LEU A 202 -10.69 -14.07 -10.32
N ILE A 203 -11.73 -13.70 -11.08
CA ILE A 203 -13.14 -13.82 -10.64
C ILE A 203 -13.47 -15.29 -10.34
N GLU A 204 -13.13 -16.20 -11.26
CA GLU A 204 -13.33 -17.64 -11.08
C GLU A 204 -12.57 -18.16 -9.87
N LYS A 205 -11.32 -17.72 -9.68
CA LYS A 205 -10.51 -18.07 -8.52
C LYS A 205 -11.20 -17.64 -7.22
N ILE A 206 -11.64 -16.38 -7.11
CA ILE A 206 -12.31 -15.86 -5.90
C ILE A 206 -13.61 -16.62 -5.62
N ASN A 207 -14.42 -16.89 -6.65
CA ASN A 207 -15.69 -17.59 -6.50
C ASN A 207 -15.55 -19.04 -6.02
N ASN A 208 -14.38 -19.66 -6.23
CA ASN A 208 -14.11 -21.05 -5.87
C ASN A 208 -13.18 -21.20 -4.65
N VAL A 209 -12.79 -20.10 -4.00
CA VAL A 209 -11.96 -20.16 -2.80
C VAL A 209 -12.75 -20.75 -1.63
N ASP A 210 -12.10 -21.63 -0.86
CA ASP A 210 -12.54 -21.98 0.49
C ASP A 210 -12.47 -20.75 1.41
N ALA A 211 -13.62 -20.24 1.80
CA ALA A 211 -13.73 -19.02 2.56
C ALA A 211 -13.24 -19.14 4.02
N SER A 212 -13.04 -20.36 4.51
CA SER A 212 -12.36 -20.60 5.78
C SER A 212 -10.82 -20.50 5.70
N SER A 213 -10.26 -20.44 4.48
CA SER A 213 -8.82 -20.34 4.27
C SER A 213 -8.31 -18.91 4.51
N VAL A 214 -7.58 -18.73 5.60
CA VAL A 214 -6.89 -17.47 5.95
C VAL A 214 -5.95 -17.00 4.84
N VAL A 215 -5.30 -17.93 4.15
CA VAL A 215 -4.38 -17.63 3.04
C VAL A 215 -5.15 -17.03 1.87
N CYS A 216 -6.26 -17.65 1.48
CA CYS A 216 -7.05 -17.13 0.37
C CYS A 216 -7.75 -15.82 0.74
N PHE A 217 -8.23 -15.68 1.98
CA PHE A 217 -8.76 -14.44 2.52
C PHE A 217 -7.72 -13.30 2.45
N GLY A 218 -6.50 -13.54 2.93
CA GLY A 218 -5.40 -12.58 2.88
C GLY A 218 -4.98 -12.20 1.46
N GLY A 219 -4.86 -13.20 0.56
CA GLY A 219 -4.55 -12.98 -0.86
C GLY A 219 -5.63 -12.17 -1.59
N MET A 220 -6.91 -12.43 -1.28
CA MET A 220 -8.04 -11.68 -1.82
C MET A 220 -8.02 -10.22 -1.37
N LEU A 221 -7.89 -9.97 -0.06
CA LEU A 221 -7.79 -8.61 0.48
C LEU A 221 -6.57 -7.88 -0.05
N CYS A 222 -5.43 -8.56 -0.21
CA CYS A 222 -4.24 -7.99 -0.83
C CYS A 222 -4.53 -7.57 -2.28
N LYS A 223 -5.23 -8.40 -3.06
CA LYS A 223 -5.54 -8.07 -4.45
C LYS A 223 -6.53 -6.90 -4.58
N MET A 224 -7.47 -6.83 -3.65
CA MET A 224 -8.39 -5.72 -3.52
C MET A 224 -7.66 -4.42 -3.15
N ALA A 225 -6.76 -4.47 -2.17
CA ALA A 225 -5.94 -3.34 -1.76
C ALA A 225 -5.06 -2.81 -2.91
N ASP A 226 -4.47 -3.71 -3.71
CA ASP A 226 -3.74 -3.35 -4.95
C ASP A 226 -4.63 -2.60 -5.95
N GLY A 227 -5.85 -3.10 -6.20
CA GLY A 227 -6.82 -2.42 -7.06
C GLY A 227 -7.22 -1.03 -6.56
N ILE A 228 -7.51 -0.90 -5.26
CA ILE A 228 -7.84 0.38 -4.61
C ILE A 228 -6.66 1.36 -4.71
N GLY A 229 -5.45 0.93 -4.36
CA GLY A 229 -4.25 1.75 -4.41
C GLY A 229 -3.94 2.27 -5.82
N ASN A 230 -4.06 1.40 -6.82
CA ASN A 230 -3.89 1.77 -8.23
C ASN A 230 -4.95 2.78 -8.70
N ARG A 231 -6.22 2.56 -8.35
CA ARG A 231 -7.31 3.47 -8.71
C ARG A 231 -7.11 4.83 -8.05
N TYR A 232 -6.79 4.84 -6.77
CA TYR A 232 -6.53 6.04 -6.01
C TYR A 232 -5.38 6.86 -6.62
N ARG A 233 -4.27 6.21 -6.97
CA ARG A 233 -3.14 6.88 -7.64
C ARG A 233 -3.55 7.54 -8.96
N CYS A 234 -4.41 6.89 -9.73
CA CYS A 234 -4.92 7.45 -10.98
C CYS A 234 -5.81 8.67 -10.76
N MET A 235 -6.49 8.79 -9.61
CA MET A 235 -7.30 9.96 -9.28
C MET A 235 -6.45 11.18 -8.91
N ILE A 236 -5.25 10.96 -8.35
CA ILE A 236 -4.27 12.03 -8.10
C ILE A 236 -3.66 12.53 -9.42
N GLY A 237 -3.47 11.65 -10.41
CA GLY A 237 -2.87 12.01 -11.69
C GLY A 237 -3.81 12.82 -12.60
N ALA A 238 -3.41 14.04 -12.97
CA ALA A 238 -4.25 14.92 -13.81
C ALA A 238 -4.15 14.66 -15.33
N ASP A 239 -3.15 13.88 -15.77
CA ASP A 239 -2.86 13.64 -17.18
C ASP A 239 -3.85 12.65 -17.85
N LYS A 240 -3.86 12.62 -19.20
CA LYS A 240 -4.76 11.75 -19.97
C LYS A 240 -4.56 10.26 -19.68
N LYS A 241 -3.32 9.83 -19.41
CA LYS A 241 -2.99 8.44 -19.12
C LYS A 241 -3.59 8.04 -17.78
N SER A 242 -3.39 8.84 -16.73
CA SER A 242 -3.98 8.62 -15.40
C SER A 242 -5.51 8.52 -15.45
N LYS A 243 -6.20 9.39 -16.21
CA LYS A 243 -7.67 9.30 -16.40
C LYS A 243 -8.11 8.01 -17.09
N SER A 244 -7.40 7.58 -18.13
CA SER A 244 -7.69 6.35 -18.86
C SER A 244 -7.48 5.11 -17.98
N LEU A 245 -6.33 5.04 -17.29
CA LEU A 245 -6.00 3.98 -16.34
C LEU A 245 -7.00 3.92 -15.19
N GLY A 246 -7.38 5.07 -14.63
CA GLY A 246 -8.37 5.17 -13.57
C GLY A 246 -9.69 4.54 -13.99
N LYS A 247 -10.27 4.96 -15.12
CA LYS A 247 -11.54 4.38 -15.64
C LYS A 247 -11.46 2.87 -15.79
N ARG A 248 -10.30 2.35 -16.20
CA ARG A 248 -10.06 0.92 -16.33
C ARG A 248 -10.06 0.22 -14.97
N TYR A 249 -9.30 0.72 -13.99
CA TYR A 249 -9.28 0.14 -12.64
C TYR A 249 -10.65 0.16 -11.96
N GLN A 250 -11.45 1.21 -12.19
CA GLN A 250 -12.84 1.24 -11.69
C GLN A 250 -13.71 0.15 -12.31
N LYS A 251 -13.59 -0.11 -13.62
CA LYS A 251 -14.31 -1.22 -14.26
C LYS A 251 -13.85 -2.58 -13.73
N GLU A 252 -12.54 -2.77 -13.54
CA GLU A 252 -11.98 -4.00 -12.98
C GLU A 252 -12.46 -4.23 -11.54
N LEU A 253 -12.41 -3.21 -10.68
CA LEU A 253 -12.95 -3.26 -9.31
C LEU A 253 -14.45 -3.55 -9.30
N GLY A 254 -15.23 -2.89 -10.17
CA GLY A 254 -16.67 -3.14 -10.30
C GLY A 254 -17.00 -4.56 -10.75
N ALA A 255 -16.17 -5.17 -11.60
CA ALA A 255 -16.37 -6.55 -12.02
C ALA A 255 -16.00 -7.57 -10.92
N LEU A 256 -15.01 -7.25 -10.08
CA LEU A 256 -14.59 -8.09 -8.96
C LEU A 256 -15.48 -7.95 -7.72
N PHE A 257 -16.16 -6.81 -7.58
CA PHE A 257 -16.94 -6.48 -6.40
C PHE A 257 -17.98 -7.55 -6.01
N PRO A 258 -18.81 -8.09 -6.92
CA PRO A 258 -19.78 -9.12 -6.55
C PRO A 258 -19.11 -10.38 -5.97
N SER A 259 -17.97 -10.78 -6.51
CA SER A 259 -17.20 -11.92 -6.01
C SER A 259 -16.61 -11.64 -4.62
N TYR A 260 -16.04 -10.45 -4.41
CA TYR A 260 -15.56 -10.02 -3.09
C TYR A 260 -16.68 -9.95 -2.05
N GLU A 261 -17.83 -9.39 -2.43
CA GLU A 261 -19.00 -9.26 -1.59
C GLU A 261 -19.55 -10.62 -1.19
N MET A 262 -19.77 -11.53 -2.16
CA MET A 262 -20.22 -12.90 -1.89
C MET A 262 -19.27 -13.65 -0.96
N PHE A 263 -17.96 -13.55 -1.20
CA PHE A 263 -16.95 -14.21 -0.39
C PHE A 263 -17.01 -13.73 1.07
N LEU A 264 -17.00 -12.41 1.29
CA LEU A 264 -17.05 -11.88 2.64
C LEU A 264 -18.38 -12.20 3.33
N LEU A 265 -19.51 -12.08 2.63
CA LEU A 265 -20.82 -12.43 3.18
C LEU A 265 -20.93 -13.91 3.56
N SER A 266 -20.29 -14.82 2.82
CA SER A 266 -20.28 -16.26 3.14
C SER A 266 -19.59 -16.58 4.47
N GLU A 267 -18.66 -15.70 4.89
CA GLU A 267 -17.90 -15.82 6.13
C GLU A 267 -18.42 -14.92 7.25
N VAL A 268 -19.31 -13.97 6.99
CA VAL A 268 -19.90 -13.10 8.01
C VAL A 268 -20.84 -13.92 8.90
N LYS A 269 -20.27 -14.56 9.93
CA LYS A 269 -21.00 -15.37 10.91
C LYS A 269 -21.26 -14.62 12.22
N SER A 270 -20.37 -13.70 12.65
CA SER A 270 -20.58 -12.65 13.68
C SER A 270 -19.28 -11.87 13.98
N GLY A 271 -19.35 -10.81 14.80
CA GLY A 271 -18.16 -10.19 15.43
C GLY A 271 -17.21 -9.45 14.47
N SER A 272 -15.93 -9.82 14.49
CA SER A 272 -14.82 -9.19 13.76
C SER A 272 -14.96 -9.23 12.24
N GLN A 273 -15.54 -10.29 11.67
CA GLN A 273 -15.67 -10.45 10.21
C GLN A 273 -16.69 -9.47 9.62
N LYS A 274 -17.75 -9.13 10.36
CA LYS A 274 -18.70 -8.09 9.98
C LYS A 274 -18.03 -6.71 9.92
N VAL A 275 -17.13 -6.43 10.86
CA VAL A 275 -16.35 -5.18 10.89
C VAL A 275 -15.43 -5.09 9.67
N VAL A 276 -14.74 -6.18 9.30
CA VAL A 276 -13.91 -6.20 8.08
C VAL A 276 -14.76 -5.98 6.82
N TYR A 277 -15.92 -6.62 6.73
CA TYR A 277 -16.84 -6.44 5.62
C TYR A 277 -17.33 -4.99 5.47
N GLU A 278 -17.81 -4.37 6.56
CA GLU A 278 -18.27 -2.98 6.55
C GLU A 278 -17.14 -2.02 6.13
N ARG A 279 -15.91 -2.31 6.55
CA ARG A 279 -14.74 -1.49 6.19
C ARG A 279 -14.22 -1.75 4.79
N MET A 280 -14.36 -2.97 4.31
CA MET A 280 -14.10 -3.31 2.92
C MET A 280 -15.07 -2.53 2.02
N LEU A 281 -16.37 -2.55 2.33
CA LEU A 281 -17.37 -1.76 1.61
C LEU A 281 -17.01 -0.27 1.65
N ALA A 282 -16.71 0.26 2.84
CA ALA A 282 -16.26 1.65 3.00
C ALA A 282 -15.02 2.00 2.16
N SER A 283 -14.08 1.07 2.01
CA SER A 283 -12.84 1.26 1.24
C SER A 283 -13.05 1.11 -0.27
N LEU A 284 -14.08 0.38 -0.71
CA LEU A 284 -14.36 0.10 -2.13
C LEU A 284 -15.41 1.02 -2.73
N VAL A 285 -16.49 1.31 -2.00
CA VAL A 285 -17.67 2.06 -2.48
C VAL A 285 -17.31 3.42 -3.09
N PRO A 286 -16.35 4.20 -2.56
CA PRO A 286 -15.94 5.46 -3.19
C PRO A 286 -15.33 5.30 -4.60
N PHE A 287 -14.98 4.08 -5.00
CA PHE A 287 -14.26 3.76 -6.23
C PHE A 287 -15.05 2.92 -7.24
N LEU A 288 -16.26 2.45 -6.87
CA LEU A 288 -17.21 1.76 -7.75
C LEU A 288 -18.03 2.79 -8.56
#